data_AF-A0A239IS90-F1
#
_entry.id   AF-A0A239IS90-F1
#
_cell.length_a   1.000
_cell.length_b   1.000
_cell.length_c   1.000
_cell.angle_alpha   90.00
_cell.angle_beta   90.00
_cell.angle_gamma   90.00
#
_symmetry.space_group_name_H-M   'P 1'
#
loop_
_entity.id
_entity.type
_entity.pdbx_description
1 polymer ?
#
loop_
_entity_poly.entity_id
_entity_poly.type
_entity_poly.pdbx_seq_one_letter_code
_entity_poly.pdbx_strand_id
1 'polypeptide(L)'
;MREATSRTPFDLTNGTTGRKMMTKKKLILAVLTGPFSLAACTQATPRSSEYFAEHLEEARQVVAGCRDGTVRGDECANANMAVEEADAKERFRRFRGR
;
A
#
# COMPACT_ATOMS: atom_id res chain seq x y z
N MET A 1 1.29 -34.02 -22.79
CA MET A 1 1.93 -34.43 -21.53
C MET A 1 1.91 -33.23 -20.59
N ARG A 2 1.05 -33.25 -19.56
CA ARG A 2 1.11 -32.37 -18.39
C ARG A 2 0.74 -33.25 -17.20
N GLU A 3 1.71 -33.47 -16.32
CA GLU A 3 1.53 -34.09 -14.98
C GLU A 3 0.41 -33.33 -14.24
N ALA A 4 -0.65 -33.96 -13.74
CA ALA A 4 -0.74 -35.02 -12.73
C ALA A 4 -0.27 -34.57 -11.32
N THR A 5 -1.26 -34.06 -10.57
CA THR A 5 -1.61 -34.54 -9.22
C THR A 5 -0.78 -34.09 -8.01
N SER A 6 -1.37 -33.20 -7.20
CA SER A 6 -1.64 -33.42 -5.76
C SER A 6 -2.56 -32.30 -5.25
N ARG A 7 -3.87 -32.51 -5.12
CA ARG A 7 -4.58 -33.09 -3.95
C ARG A 7 -4.08 -32.56 -2.60
N THR A 8 -4.79 -31.57 -2.07
CA THR A 8 -5.43 -31.73 -0.75
C THR A 8 -6.89 -31.28 -0.82
N PRO A 9 -7.83 -32.04 -0.23
CA PRO A 9 -9.25 -31.74 -0.14
C PRO A 9 -9.59 -31.14 1.26
N PHE A 10 -10.88 -30.86 1.49
CA PHE A 10 -11.51 -30.52 2.79
C PHE A 10 -11.23 -29.09 3.31
N ASP A 11 -12.18 -28.28 3.76
CA ASP A 11 -13.63 -28.42 3.95
C ASP A 11 -14.18 -26.99 4.18
N LEU A 12 -15.08 -26.52 3.30
CA LEU A 12 -15.75 -25.22 3.42
C LEU A 12 -17.22 -25.47 3.78
N THR A 13 -17.51 -25.95 4.99
CA THR A 13 -18.87 -25.90 5.54
C THR A 13 -18.85 -25.62 7.05
N ASN A 14 -18.94 -24.34 7.37
CA ASN A 14 -19.09 -23.82 8.72
C ASN A 14 -20.53 -24.08 9.21
N GLY A 15 -20.75 -25.21 9.88
CA GLY A 15 -21.98 -25.52 10.61
C GLY A 15 -21.86 -25.15 12.08
N THR A 16 -22.10 -23.87 12.42
CA THR A 16 -22.14 -23.40 13.81
C THR A 16 -23.56 -23.49 14.37
N THR A 17 -23.96 -24.72 14.72
CA THR A 17 -25.12 -24.98 15.59
C THR A 17 -24.75 -24.65 17.04
N GLY A 18 -25.59 -23.86 17.68
CA GLY A 18 -25.23 -23.06 18.85
C GLY A 18 -25.00 -23.79 20.17
N ARG A 19 -24.52 -23.02 21.16
CA ARG A 19 -24.73 -23.34 22.58
C ARG A 19 -24.51 -22.14 23.49
N LYS A 20 -25.61 -21.72 24.10
CA LYS A 20 -25.77 -21.17 25.46
C LYS A 20 -25.01 -19.89 25.84
N MET A 21 -25.82 -18.85 26.00
CA MET A 21 -25.61 -17.75 26.93
C MET A 21 -25.30 -18.23 28.35
N MET A 22 -24.59 -17.36 29.06
CA MET A 22 -24.50 -17.16 30.51
C MET A 22 -23.29 -17.71 31.27
N THR A 23 -22.74 -16.78 32.06
CA THR A 23 -22.11 -16.95 33.38
C THR A 23 -20.71 -17.58 33.44
N LYS A 24 -19.68 -16.72 33.54
CA LYS A 24 -19.06 -16.37 34.84
C LYS A 24 -17.83 -15.49 34.67
N LYS A 25 -17.89 -14.35 35.35
CA LYS A 25 -16.82 -13.42 35.69
C LYS A 25 -15.56 -14.14 36.15
N LYS A 26 -14.46 -14.00 35.41
CA LYS A 26 -13.08 -14.15 35.90
C LYS A 26 -12.22 -13.08 35.22
N LEU A 27 -11.81 -12.09 36.00
CA LEU A 27 -10.72 -11.18 35.64
C LEU A 27 -9.47 -12.02 35.36
N ILE A 28 -8.86 -11.86 34.20
CA ILE A 28 -7.44 -12.18 34.00
C ILE A 28 -6.81 -11.00 33.26
N LEU A 29 -5.95 -10.31 34.00
CA LEU A 29 -5.05 -9.27 33.55
C LEU A 29 -4.06 -9.89 32.55
N ALA A 30 -4.19 -9.57 31.26
CA ALA A 30 -3.24 -9.99 30.24
C ALA A 30 -2.39 -8.79 29.82
N VAL A 31 -1.11 -8.83 30.19
CA VAL A 31 -0.06 -7.96 29.68
C VAL A 31 -0.07 -8.04 28.15
N LEU A 32 -0.44 -6.95 27.50
CA LEU A 32 -0.36 -6.79 26.05
C LEU A 32 1.10 -6.49 25.71
N THR A 33 1.94 -7.54 25.67
CA THR A 33 3.14 -7.54 24.84
C THR A 33 2.69 -7.42 23.40
N GLY A 34 2.57 -6.17 22.92
CA GLY A 34 2.22 -5.88 21.54
C GLY A 34 3.29 -6.44 20.59
N PRO A 35 2.89 -7.00 19.45
CA PRO A 35 3.85 -7.51 18.47
C PRO A 35 4.68 -6.35 17.95
N PHE A 36 6.00 -6.46 18.07
CA PHE A 36 6.95 -5.62 17.33
C PHE A 36 6.56 -5.69 15.85
N SER A 37 6.01 -4.60 15.32
CA SER A 37 5.79 -4.46 13.89
C SER A 37 7.17 -4.42 13.24
N LEU A 38 7.62 -5.57 12.73
CA LEU A 38 8.74 -5.66 11.80
C LEU A 38 8.28 -4.95 10.51
N ALA A 39 8.46 -3.64 10.46
CA ALA A 39 8.44 -2.89 9.22
C ALA A 39 9.60 -3.45 8.39
N ALA A 40 9.29 -4.40 7.51
CA ALA A 40 10.22 -4.84 6.50
C ALA A 40 10.56 -3.61 5.64
N CYS A 41 11.71 -3.00 5.90
CA CYS A 41 12.32 -2.01 5.02
C CYS A 41 12.77 -2.73 3.75
N THR A 42 11.81 -3.16 2.92
CA THR A 42 12.08 -3.34 1.51
C THR A 42 12.29 -1.94 0.95
N GLN A 43 13.55 -1.51 0.87
CA GLN A 43 13.90 -0.31 0.11
C GLN A 43 13.54 -0.63 -1.34
N ALA A 44 12.32 -0.31 -1.74
CA ALA A 44 11.92 -0.35 -3.13
C ALA A 44 12.89 0.56 -3.88
N THR A 45 13.53 0.02 -4.93
CA THR A 45 14.37 0.83 -5.81
C THR A 45 13.58 2.04 -6.25
N PRO A 46 14.13 3.26 -6.12
CA PRO A 46 13.43 4.46 -6.56
C PRO A 46 13.16 4.37 -8.06
N ARG A 47 11.90 4.55 -8.42
CA ARG A 47 11.41 4.58 -9.80
C ARG A 47 11.82 5.90 -10.43
N SER A 48 12.07 5.86 -11.74
CA SER A 48 12.56 7.03 -12.46
C SER A 48 11.44 8.05 -12.71
N SER A 49 11.82 9.28 -13.03
CA SER A 49 10.87 10.34 -13.40
C SER A 49 10.06 9.99 -14.64
N GLU A 50 10.62 9.26 -15.60
CA GLU A 50 9.93 8.83 -16.81
C GLU A 50 8.76 7.89 -16.49
N TYR A 51 8.94 6.99 -15.53
CA TYR A 51 7.85 6.15 -15.04
C TYR A 51 6.70 7.01 -14.50
N PHE A 52 7.02 8.00 -13.66
CA PHE A 52 6.03 8.90 -13.10
C PHE A 52 5.38 9.82 -14.12
N ALA A 53 6.07 10.16 -15.21
CA ALA A 53 5.50 10.93 -16.31
C ALA A 53 4.39 10.15 -17.04
N GLU A 54 4.50 8.82 -17.10
CA GLU A 54 3.45 7.91 -17.60
C GLU A 54 2.37 7.64 -16.54
N HIS A 55 2.73 7.75 -15.25
CA HIS A 55 1.88 7.45 -14.09
C HIS A 55 1.67 8.66 -13.16
N LEU A 56 1.18 9.78 -13.70
CA LEU A 56 1.09 11.05 -12.97
C LEU A 56 0.20 11.02 -11.71
N GLU A 57 -0.89 10.25 -11.71
CA GLU A 57 -1.76 10.15 -10.54
C GLU A 57 -1.08 9.42 -9.38
N GLU A 58 -0.24 8.45 -9.70
CA GLU A 58 0.60 7.78 -8.70
C GLU A 58 1.73 8.71 -8.22
N ALA A 59 2.34 9.47 -9.13
CA ALA A 59 3.34 10.48 -8.78
C ALA A 59 2.80 11.47 -7.73
N ARG A 60 1.55 11.91 -7.87
CA ARG A 60 0.89 12.79 -6.88
C ARG A 60 0.73 12.13 -5.51
N GLN A 61 0.37 10.85 -5.47
CA GLN A 61 0.27 10.09 -4.21
C GLN A 61 1.62 9.95 -3.54
N VAL A 62 2.67 9.65 -4.32
CA VAL A 62 4.05 9.57 -3.83
C VAL A 62 4.49 10.93 -3.29
N VAL A 63 4.24 12.03 -3.99
CA VAL A 63 4.54 13.40 -3.52
C VAL A 63 3.79 13.72 -2.22
N ALA A 64 2.54 13.28 -2.06
CA ALA A 64 1.83 13.41 -0.79
C ALA A 64 2.55 12.65 0.34
N GLY A 65 2.93 11.39 0.09
CA GLY A 65 3.75 10.61 1.02
C GLY A 65 5.12 11.25 1.33
N CYS A 66 5.70 11.97 0.38
CA CYS A 66 6.92 12.76 0.59
C CYS A 66 6.69 13.93 1.55
N ARG A 67 5.51 14.57 1.52
CA ARG A 67 5.18 15.66 2.47
C ARG A 67 4.93 15.11 3.88
N ASP A 68 4.27 13.96 3.97
CA ASP A 68 4.00 13.27 5.24
C ASP A 68 5.25 12.58 5.82
N GLY A 69 6.27 12.41 4.98
CA GLY A 69 7.55 11.80 5.33
C GLY A 69 7.56 10.29 5.37
N THR A 70 6.54 9.66 4.79
CA THR A 70 6.44 8.22 4.59
C THR A 70 7.27 7.74 3.39
N VAL A 71 7.52 8.62 2.42
CA VAL A 71 8.43 8.41 1.29
C VAL A 71 9.57 9.45 1.35
N ARG A 72 10.79 9.04 1.01
CA ARG A 72 12.01 9.86 1.08
C ARG A 72 12.96 9.49 -0.05
N GLY A 73 13.97 10.33 -0.28
CA GLY A 73 15.07 10.06 -1.22
C GLY A 73 14.67 10.30 -2.67
N ASP A 74 15.35 9.62 -3.59
CA ASP A 74 15.23 9.85 -5.03
C ASP A 74 13.82 9.59 -5.57
N GLU A 75 13.04 8.70 -4.93
CA GLU A 75 11.63 8.46 -5.25
C GLU A 75 10.81 9.77 -5.18
N CYS A 76 11.08 10.60 -4.16
CA CYS A 76 10.43 11.90 -4.01
C CYS A 76 10.89 12.91 -5.06
N ALA A 77 12.18 12.93 -5.37
CA ALA A 77 12.71 13.84 -6.38
C ALA A 77 12.12 13.52 -7.76
N ASN A 78 12.11 12.24 -8.12
CA ASN A 78 11.62 11.75 -9.41
C ASN A 78 10.11 11.98 -9.58
N ALA A 79 9.31 11.67 -8.55
CA ALA A 79 7.87 11.92 -8.57
C ALA A 79 7.55 13.42 -8.63
N ASN A 80 8.28 14.25 -7.88
CA ASN A 80 8.06 15.70 -7.88
C ASN A 80 8.39 16.32 -9.23
N MET A 81 9.52 15.95 -9.84
CA MET A 81 9.89 16.41 -11.19
C MET A 81 8.79 16.11 -12.21
N ALA A 82 8.26 14.88 -12.23
CA ALA A 82 7.22 14.49 -13.17
C ALA A 82 5.92 15.31 -12.98
N VAL A 83 5.51 15.56 -11.74
CA VAL A 83 4.33 16.39 -11.44
C VAL A 83 4.56 17.84 -11.87
N GLU A 84 5.72 18.43 -11.57
CA GLU A 84 6.05 19.80 -11.93
C GLU A 84 6.09 20.01 -13.44
N GLU A 85 6.69 19.09 -14.20
CA GLU A 85 6.72 19.15 -15.66
C GLU A 85 5.31 19.05 -16.27
N ALA A 86 4.46 18.18 -15.73
CA ALA A 86 3.08 18.05 -16.17
C ALA A 86 2.29 19.35 -15.92
N ASP A 87 2.42 19.93 -14.73
CA ASP A 87 1.77 21.18 -14.35
C ASP A 87 2.28 22.35 -15.20
N ALA A 88 3.59 22.43 -15.44
CA ALA A 88 4.21 23.42 -16.32
C ALA A 88 3.68 23.31 -17.75
N LYS A 89 3.56 22.09 -18.28
CA LYS A 89 3.01 21.83 -19.62
C LYS A 89 1.54 22.21 -19.72
N GLU A 90 0.74 21.94 -18.69
CA GLU A 90 -0.67 22.34 -18.62
C GLU A 90 -0.80 23.87 -18.60
N ARG A 91 -0.05 24.54 -17.73
CA ARG A 91 -0.01 26.02 -17.66
C ARG A 91 0.43 26.64 -18.98
N PHE A 92 1.45 26.06 -19.61
CA PHE A 92 1.94 26.51 -20.91
C PHE A 92 0.87 26.37 -21.99
N ARG A 93 0.14 25.24 -22.04
CA ARG A 93 -0.99 25.04 -22.96
C ARG A 93 -2.08 26.09 -22.75
N ARG A 94 -2.43 26.38 -21.50
CA ARG A 94 -3.42 27.41 -21.15
C ARG A 94 -2.95 28.81 -21.56
N PHE A 95 -1.67 29.12 -21.39
CA PHE A 95 -1.11 30.40 -21.78
C PHE A 95 -1.06 30.58 -23.31
N ARG A 96 -0.63 29.54 -24.03
CA ARG A 96 -0.47 29.57 -25.50
C ARG A 96 -1.77 29.38 -26.29
N GLY A 97 -2.85 28.98 -25.63
CA GLY A 97 -4.18 28.79 -26.21
C GLY A 97 -5.14 29.97 -26.01
N ARG A 98 -4.65 31.09 -25.46
CA ARG A 98 -5.37 32.36 -25.39
C ARG A 98 -4.97 33.26 -26.55
#